data_AF-A0A7S3V6G7-F1
#
_entry.id   AF-A0A7S3V6G7-F1
#
_cell.length_a   1.000
_cell.length_b   1.000
_cell.length_c   1.000
_cell.angle_alpha   90.00
_cell.angle_beta   90.00
_cell.angle_gamma   90.00
#
_symmetry.space_group_name_H-M   'P 1'
#
loop_
_entity.id
_entity.type
_entity.pdbx_description
1 polymer ?
#
loop_
_entity_poly.entity_id
_entity_poly.type
_entity_poly.pdbx_seq_one_letter_code
_entity_poly.pdbx_strand_id
1 'polypeptide(L)'
;MIRSTRSMVLRPMEGRNINVQTILRNLSSISGNDSSGANENSNNPNTSSNDAHNRALVQMRDYESFLIGLLHPQPIQSDYFALRAFHVELASIQAKESSVASMRMSWWLDVIYSLYDSGKNAGQNQNSESAGALLSGNPTVAGLKTAIESHKLTKRFFERMVETRINDVERTSNGE
;
A
#
# COMPACT_ATOMS: atom_id res chain seq x y z
N MET A 1 47.33 35.67 -26.60
CA MET A 1 46.50 35.87 -25.40
C MET A 1 45.38 34.82 -25.45
N ILE A 2 45.60 33.68 -24.79
CA ILE A 2 44.84 32.43 -24.98
C ILE A 2 43.63 32.45 -24.04
N ARG A 3 42.42 32.26 -24.58
CA ARG A 3 41.19 32.07 -23.80
C ARG A 3 41.19 30.65 -23.23
N SER A 4 41.16 30.54 -21.89
CA SER A 4 41.12 29.29 -21.15
C SER A 4 39.70 28.74 -21.08
N THR A 5 39.44 27.63 -21.75
CA THR A 5 38.21 26.82 -21.64
C THR A 5 38.32 25.93 -20.41
N ARG A 6 37.60 26.27 -19.33
CA ARG A 6 37.47 25.41 -18.14
C ARG A 6 36.45 24.30 -18.41
N SER A 7 36.97 23.10 -18.66
CA SER A 7 36.21 21.84 -18.67
C SER A 7 35.49 21.62 -17.33
N MET A 8 34.18 21.40 -17.37
CA MET A 8 33.33 21.17 -16.20
C MET A 8 33.00 19.67 -16.16
N VAL A 9 33.71 18.93 -15.31
CA VAL A 9 33.47 17.51 -15.06
C VAL A 9 32.15 17.39 -14.27
N LEU A 10 31.11 16.82 -14.89
CA LEU A 10 29.90 16.40 -14.18
C LEU A 10 30.26 15.25 -13.24
N ARG A 11 29.99 15.42 -11.95
CA ARG A 11 30.01 14.33 -10.97
C ARG A 11 28.69 13.55 -11.06
N PRO A 12 28.71 12.21 -10.95
CA PRO A 12 27.49 11.44 -10.76
C PRO A 12 26.89 11.77 -9.40
N MET A 13 25.56 11.95 -9.35
CA MET A 13 24.81 12.14 -8.12
C MET A 13 24.68 10.78 -7.41
N GLU A 14 25.53 10.52 -6.43
CA GLU A 14 25.32 9.42 -5.48
C GLU A 14 23.91 9.53 -4.87
N GLY A 15 23.15 8.44 -4.97
CA GLY A 15 21.82 8.32 -4.38
C GLY A 15 21.90 8.56 -2.88
N ARG A 16 21.21 9.61 -2.41
CA ARG A 16 21.00 9.83 -0.98
C ARG A 16 20.20 8.64 -0.46
N ASN A 17 20.80 7.84 0.42
CA ASN A 17 20.09 6.82 1.16
C ASN A 17 19.20 7.56 2.18
N ILE A 18 17.97 7.84 1.76
CA ILE A 18 16.99 8.56 2.57
C ILE A 18 16.47 7.57 3.61
N ASN A 19 16.93 7.72 4.84
CA ASN A 19 16.44 6.93 5.96
C ASN A 19 14.97 7.27 6.22
N VAL A 20 14.07 6.33 5.90
CA VAL A 20 12.60 6.48 6.02
C VAL A 20 12.18 6.91 7.44
N GLN A 21 12.94 6.52 8.47
CA GLN A 21 12.68 6.91 9.86
C GLN A 21 12.89 8.40 10.13
N THR A 22 13.69 9.07 9.30
CA THR A 22 13.94 10.52 9.41
C THR A 22 12.79 11.33 8.82
N ILE A 23 12.18 10.85 7.74
CA ILE A 23 10.97 11.46 7.16
C ILE A 23 9.80 11.31 8.14
N LEU A 24 9.64 10.13 8.74
CA LEU A 24 8.55 9.86 9.69
C LEU A 24 8.63 10.71 10.96
N ARG A 25 9.84 11.11 11.40
CA ARG A 25 9.99 12.02 12.55
C ARG A 25 9.61 13.48 12.27
N ASN A 26 9.85 13.97 11.06
CA ASN A 26 9.55 15.37 10.72
C ASN A 26 8.07 15.61 10.41
N LEU A 27 7.29 14.55 10.16
CA LEU A 27 5.85 14.67 9.88
C LEU A 27 5.00 14.73 11.15
N SER A 28 5.49 14.30 12.32
CA SER A 28 4.75 14.39 13.59
C SER A 28 4.78 15.78 14.22
N SER A 29 5.59 16.71 13.69
CA SER A 29 5.77 18.06 14.24
C SER A 29 4.83 19.10 13.60
N ILE A 30 4.14 18.75 12.51
CA ILE A 30 3.15 19.61 11.84
C ILE A 30 1.75 19.11 12.24
N SER A 31 1.41 19.26 13.53
CA SER A 31 0.02 19.23 13.98
C SER A 31 -0.24 20.53 14.71
N GLY A 32 -0.51 21.56 13.92
CA GLY A 32 -0.96 22.86 14.39
C GLY A 32 -2.42 22.75 14.78
N ASN A 33 -2.68 23.08 16.04
CA ASN A 33 -3.99 23.31 16.62
C ASN A 33 -4.83 24.25 15.74
N ASP A 34 -5.98 23.79 15.25
CA ASP A 34 -7.10 24.69 14.99
C ASP A 34 -8.41 23.98 15.33
N SER A 35 -9.19 24.63 16.18
CA SER A 35 -10.39 24.08 16.79
C SER A 35 -11.59 24.86 16.29
N SER A 36 -12.53 24.18 15.61
CA SER A 36 -13.95 24.54 15.57
C SER A 36 -14.78 23.44 14.91
N GLY A 37 -15.62 22.80 15.73
CA GLY A 37 -16.91 22.17 15.45
C GLY A 37 -17.13 21.38 14.16
N ALA A 38 -17.19 20.05 14.27
CA ALA A 38 -18.44 19.29 14.15
C ALA A 38 -18.19 17.77 13.98
N ASN A 39 -18.96 17.02 14.76
CA ASN A 39 -19.40 15.63 14.59
C ASN A 39 -18.44 14.48 14.98
N GLU A 40 -18.91 13.73 15.97
CA GLU A 40 -18.34 12.49 16.50
C GLU A 40 -18.29 11.42 15.41
N ASN A 41 -17.11 10.87 15.15
CA ASN A 41 -17.00 9.52 14.59
C ASN A 41 -15.66 8.91 14.99
N SER A 42 -15.73 7.76 15.66
CA SER A 42 -14.71 6.73 15.89
C SER A 42 -13.34 6.97 15.25
N ASN A 43 -12.53 7.87 15.83
CA ASN A 43 -11.14 8.02 15.43
C ASN A 43 -10.30 6.98 16.15
N ASN A 44 -10.29 5.76 15.62
CA ASN A 44 -9.24 4.81 15.94
C ASN A 44 -7.92 5.42 15.44
N PRO A 45 -6.97 5.79 16.33
CA PRO A 45 -5.72 6.46 15.93
C PRO A 45 -4.91 5.65 14.91
N ASN A 46 -5.15 4.34 14.83
CA ASN A 46 -4.51 3.45 13.87
C ASN A 46 -5.00 3.69 12.43
N THR A 47 -6.25 4.12 12.22
CA THR A 47 -6.79 4.34 10.86
C THR A 47 -6.07 5.48 10.16
N SER A 48 -5.87 6.61 10.86
CA SER A 48 -5.12 7.75 10.34
C SER A 48 -3.65 7.39 10.04
N SER A 49 -3.05 6.53 10.86
CA SER A 49 -1.69 6.01 10.64
C SER A 49 -1.62 5.10 9.40
N ASN A 50 -2.63 4.25 9.18
CA ASN A 50 -2.71 3.35 8.04
C ASN A 50 -2.93 4.12 6.73
N ASP A 51 -3.78 5.14 6.76
CA ASP A 51 -4.05 6.00 5.61
C ASP A 51 -2.80 6.78 5.19
N ALA A 52 -2.06 7.32 6.16
CA ALA A 52 -0.81 8.01 5.90
C ALA A 52 0.24 7.06 5.26
N HIS A 53 0.31 5.82 5.72
CA HIS A 53 1.17 4.80 5.12
C HIS A 53 0.80 4.53 3.65
N ASN A 54 -0.48 4.25 3.38
CA ASN A 54 -0.97 3.95 2.03
C ASN A 54 -0.70 5.12 1.07
N ARG A 55 -0.95 6.35 1.52
CA ARG A 55 -0.64 7.57 0.75
C ARG A 55 0.85 7.70 0.45
N ALA A 56 1.70 7.52 1.46
CA ALA A 56 3.15 7.61 1.28
C ALA A 56 3.70 6.53 0.34
N LEU A 57 3.17 5.31 0.43
CA LEU A 57 3.55 4.20 -0.44
C LEU A 57 3.20 4.51 -1.90
N VAL A 58 1.98 4.98 -2.15
CA VAL A 58 1.52 5.37 -3.49
C VAL A 58 2.32 6.57 -4.01
N GLN A 59 2.56 7.59 -3.18
CA GLN A 59 3.37 8.74 -3.58
C GLN A 59 4.78 8.35 -4.04
N MET A 60 5.41 7.36 -3.38
CA MET A 60 6.76 6.91 -3.70
C MET A 60 6.81 6.02 -4.96
N ARG A 61 5.77 5.22 -5.23
CA ARG A 61 5.82 4.15 -6.24
C ARG A 61 4.89 4.36 -7.44
N ASP A 62 3.92 5.25 -7.31
CA ASP A 62 2.88 5.52 -8.29
C ASP A 62 2.40 6.98 -8.16
N TYR A 63 3.30 7.91 -8.54
CA TYR A 63 3.10 9.34 -8.36
C TYR A 63 1.88 9.88 -9.13
N GLU A 64 1.62 9.35 -10.33
CA GLU A 64 0.44 9.72 -11.13
C GLU A 64 -0.86 9.39 -10.39
N SER A 65 -0.96 8.20 -9.80
CA SER A 65 -2.13 7.82 -9.02
C SER A 65 -2.22 8.62 -7.72
N PHE A 66 -1.08 9.02 -7.14
CA PHE A 66 -1.09 9.93 -6.00
C PHE A 66 -1.73 11.28 -6.36
N LEU A 67 -1.36 11.87 -7.50
CA LEU A 67 -1.94 13.13 -7.96
C LEU A 67 -3.45 13.01 -8.21
N ILE A 68 -3.90 11.91 -8.84
CA ILE A 68 -5.33 11.64 -9.05
C ILE A 68 -6.06 11.49 -7.70
N GLY A 69 -5.43 10.82 -6.73
CA GLY A 69 -5.92 10.67 -5.37
C GLY A 69 -6.25 12.00 -4.68
N LEU A 70 -5.47 13.05 -4.96
CA LEU A 70 -5.70 14.39 -4.39
C LEU A 70 -6.96 15.09 -4.95
N LEU A 71 -7.43 14.67 -6.13
CA LEU A 71 -8.61 15.23 -6.78
C LEU A 71 -9.92 14.59 -6.30
N HIS A 72 -9.84 13.45 -5.61
CA HIS A 72 -11.01 12.78 -5.07
C HIS A 72 -11.57 13.50 -3.83
N PRO A 73 -12.89 13.42 -3.55
CA PRO A 73 -13.46 13.91 -2.30
C PRO A 73 -12.85 13.21 -1.07
N GLN A 74 -12.59 13.97 -0.01
CA GLN A 74 -12.04 13.47 1.26
C GLN A 74 -12.62 12.13 1.77
N PRO A 75 -13.96 11.89 1.76
CA PRO A 75 -14.51 10.65 2.30
C PRO A 75 -14.09 9.37 1.54
N ILE A 76 -13.70 9.47 0.27
CA ILE A 76 -13.29 8.30 -0.54
C ILE A 76 -11.78 8.24 -0.77
N GLN A 77 -11.03 9.26 -0.33
CA GLN A 77 -9.59 9.31 -0.57
C GLN A 77 -8.85 8.17 0.13
N SER A 78 -9.18 7.88 1.40
CA SER A 78 -8.55 6.79 2.16
C SER A 78 -8.71 5.45 1.44
N ASP A 79 -9.93 5.14 1.00
CA ASP A 79 -10.27 3.90 0.31
C ASP A 79 -9.60 3.81 -1.07
N TYR A 80 -9.52 4.93 -1.80
CA TYR A 80 -8.76 5.02 -3.05
C TYR A 80 -7.27 4.70 -2.82
N PHE A 81 -6.65 5.35 -1.83
CA PHE A 81 -5.23 5.16 -1.54
C PHE A 81 -4.93 3.74 -1.05
N ALA A 82 -5.82 3.13 -0.27
CA ALA A 82 -5.70 1.73 0.13
C ALA A 82 -5.71 0.78 -1.09
N LEU A 83 -6.64 1.00 -2.03
CA LEU A 83 -6.70 0.20 -3.26
C LEU A 83 -5.46 0.39 -4.13
N ARG A 84 -4.98 1.63 -4.29
CA ARG A 84 -3.74 1.90 -5.03
C ARG A 84 -2.50 1.33 -4.33
N ALA A 85 -2.44 1.39 -3.01
CA ALA A 85 -1.36 0.79 -2.22
C ALA A 85 -1.32 -0.74 -2.43
N PHE A 86 -2.47 -1.40 -2.45
CA PHE A 86 -2.57 -2.82 -2.81
C PHE A 86 -2.04 -3.10 -4.23
N HIS A 87 -2.39 -2.27 -5.22
CA HIS A 87 -1.85 -2.44 -6.57
C HIS A 87 -0.33 -2.26 -6.63
N VAL A 88 0.21 -1.29 -5.89
CA VAL A 88 1.66 -1.06 -5.77
C VAL A 88 2.34 -2.29 -5.15
N GLU A 89 1.77 -2.86 -4.10
CA GLU A 89 2.27 -4.08 -3.46
C GLU A 89 2.33 -5.25 -4.45
N LEU A 90 1.26 -5.49 -5.22
CA LEU A 90 1.24 -6.53 -6.26
C LEU A 90 2.27 -6.27 -7.37
N ALA A 91 2.41 -5.01 -7.81
CA ALA A 91 3.36 -4.64 -8.86
C ALA A 91 4.81 -4.69 -8.38
N SER A 92 5.06 -4.55 -7.07
CA SER A 92 6.40 -4.60 -6.47
C SER A 92 7.00 -6.00 -6.48
N ILE A 93 6.17 -7.04 -6.61
CA ILE A 93 6.60 -8.43 -6.63
C ILE A 93 7.24 -8.69 -7.99
N GLN A 94 8.57 -8.74 -8.02
CA GLN A 94 9.33 -8.97 -9.22
C GLN A 94 9.36 -10.46 -9.58
N ALA A 95 9.14 -10.75 -10.85
CA ALA A 95 9.06 -12.12 -11.35
C ALA A 95 10.43 -12.86 -11.40
N LYS A 96 11.54 -12.12 -11.27
CA LYS A 96 12.92 -12.66 -11.36
C LYS A 96 13.29 -13.60 -10.21
N GLU A 97 12.64 -13.46 -9.05
CA GLU A 97 12.88 -14.31 -7.88
C GLU A 97 11.66 -15.21 -7.66
N SER A 98 11.53 -16.24 -8.50
CA SER A 98 10.28 -17.02 -8.65
C SER A 98 9.75 -17.59 -7.33
N SER A 99 10.60 -18.12 -6.44
CA SER A 99 10.15 -18.72 -5.17
C SER A 99 9.59 -17.69 -4.19
N VAL A 100 10.27 -16.55 -4.01
CA VAL A 100 9.84 -15.47 -3.10
C VAL A 100 8.61 -14.77 -3.68
N ALA A 101 8.58 -14.57 -5.00
CA ALA A 101 7.45 -13.98 -5.69
C ALA A 101 6.19 -14.84 -5.55
N SER A 102 6.28 -16.14 -5.79
CA SER A 102 5.16 -17.07 -5.61
C SER A 102 4.68 -17.11 -4.15
N MET A 103 5.60 -17.19 -3.18
CA MET A 103 5.24 -17.16 -1.76
C MET A 103 4.47 -15.87 -1.40
N ARG A 104 4.93 -14.71 -1.87
CA ARG A 104 4.29 -13.41 -1.58
C ARG A 104 2.94 -13.26 -2.29
N MET A 105 2.78 -13.83 -3.48
CA MET A 105 1.49 -13.87 -4.16
C MET A 105 0.48 -14.78 -3.45
N SER A 106 0.91 -15.97 -3.03
CA SER A 106 0.06 -16.87 -2.22
C SER A 106 -0.36 -16.21 -0.91
N TRP A 107 0.55 -15.48 -0.26
CA TRP A 107 0.22 -14.70 0.92
C TRP A 107 -0.88 -13.66 0.65
N TRP A 108 -0.80 -12.91 -0.46
CA TRP A 108 -1.86 -11.97 -0.84
C TRP A 108 -3.19 -12.67 -1.10
N LEU A 109 -3.16 -13.86 -1.71
CA LEU A 109 -4.36 -14.65 -1.94
C LEU A 109 -5.00 -15.06 -0.60
N ASP A 110 -4.22 -15.56 0.36
CA ASP A 110 -4.66 -15.92 1.71
C ASP A 110 -5.23 -14.71 2.48
N VAL A 111 -4.62 -13.54 2.32
CA VAL A 111 -5.15 -12.27 2.86
C VAL A 111 -6.52 -11.96 2.27
N ILE A 112 -6.70 -12.09 0.95
CA ILE A 112 -8.02 -11.89 0.34
C ILE A 112 -9.03 -12.92 0.88
N TYR A 113 -8.69 -14.20 0.97
CA TYR A 113 -9.58 -15.19 1.57
C TYR A 113 -9.99 -14.82 3.00
N SER A 114 -9.02 -14.47 3.86
CA SER A 114 -9.28 -14.10 5.25
C SER A 114 -10.11 -12.82 5.41
N LEU A 115 -9.93 -11.81 4.54
CA LEU A 115 -10.73 -10.59 4.53
C LEU A 115 -12.22 -10.88 4.29
N TYR A 116 -12.54 -11.78 3.35
CA TYR A 116 -13.92 -12.10 3.00
C TYR A 116 -14.55 -13.19 3.90
N ASP A 117 -13.75 -14.06 4.51
CA ASP A 117 -14.23 -15.08 5.46
C ASP A 117 -14.45 -14.50 6.87
N SER A 118 -13.68 -13.49 7.28
CA SER A 118 -13.88 -12.77 8.54
C SER A 118 -15.26 -12.10 8.62
N GLY A 119 -15.79 -11.65 7.47
CA GLY A 119 -17.14 -11.08 7.39
C GLY A 119 -18.28 -12.10 7.57
N LYS A 120 -18.00 -13.41 7.39
CA LYS A 120 -19.01 -14.48 7.47
C LYS A 120 -19.00 -15.21 8.82
N ASN A 121 -17.84 -15.31 9.47
CA ASN A 121 -17.64 -16.15 10.66
C ASN A 121 -17.36 -15.39 11.97
N ALA A 122 -17.55 -14.06 12.01
CA ALA A 122 -17.28 -13.22 13.19
C ALA A 122 -18.02 -13.63 14.49
N GLY A 123 -18.98 -14.55 14.42
CA GLY A 123 -19.69 -15.10 15.58
C GLY A 123 -19.16 -16.45 16.12
N GLN A 124 -18.33 -17.19 15.38
CA GLN A 124 -17.93 -18.56 15.77
C GLN A 124 -16.54 -18.93 15.25
N ASN A 125 -15.52 -18.88 16.11
CA ASN A 125 -14.45 -19.88 16.31
C ASN A 125 -13.14 -19.25 16.85
N GLN A 126 -12.58 -19.89 17.88
CA GLN A 126 -11.30 -19.59 18.56
C GLN A 126 -10.05 -19.82 17.68
N ASN A 127 -10.21 -20.17 16.40
CA ASN A 127 -9.11 -20.43 15.45
C ASN A 127 -8.67 -19.15 14.70
N SER A 128 -9.15 -17.98 15.16
CA SER A 128 -8.99 -16.67 14.51
C SER A 128 -7.61 -16.03 14.72
N GLU A 129 -6.72 -16.59 15.54
CA GLU A 129 -5.44 -15.94 15.87
C GLU A 129 -4.49 -15.84 14.66
N SER A 130 -4.41 -16.88 13.82
CA SER A 130 -3.54 -16.87 12.64
C SER A 130 -4.07 -15.97 11.52
N ALA A 131 -5.38 -15.95 11.28
CA ALA A 131 -6.01 -15.01 10.35
C ALA A 131 -5.92 -13.57 10.87
N GLY A 132 -6.11 -13.37 12.19
CA GLY A 132 -5.92 -12.08 12.85
C GLY A 132 -4.50 -11.56 12.71
N ALA A 133 -3.48 -12.42 12.80
CA ALA A 133 -2.08 -12.04 12.60
C ALA A 133 -1.78 -11.59 11.16
N LEU A 134 -2.35 -12.27 10.15
CA LEU A 134 -2.21 -11.88 8.75
C LEU A 134 -2.83 -10.50 8.46
N LEU A 135 -3.97 -10.21 9.11
CA LEU A 135 -4.73 -8.98 8.91
C LEU A 135 -4.21 -7.79 9.74
N SER A 136 -3.64 -8.04 10.93
CA SER A 136 -3.25 -6.99 11.89
C SER A 136 -1.87 -6.38 11.66
N GLY A 137 -1.00 -7.02 10.87
CA GLY A 137 0.37 -6.55 10.65
C GLY A 137 0.54 -5.55 9.50
N ASN A 138 -0.40 -5.48 8.55
CA ASN A 138 -0.22 -4.72 7.31
C ASN A 138 -1.24 -3.57 7.19
N PRO A 139 -0.79 -2.30 7.15
CA PRO A 139 -1.66 -1.12 7.06
C PRO A 139 -2.48 -1.06 5.75
N THR A 140 -1.94 -1.62 4.67
CA THR A 140 -2.65 -1.74 3.38
C THR A 140 -3.82 -2.70 3.50
N VAL A 141 -3.66 -3.80 4.24
CA VAL A 141 -4.73 -4.78 4.47
C VAL A 141 -5.85 -4.18 5.32
N ALA A 142 -5.50 -3.40 6.34
CA ALA A 142 -6.48 -2.69 7.16
C ALA A 142 -7.31 -1.67 6.33
N GLY A 143 -6.66 -0.87 5.49
CA GLY A 143 -7.36 0.06 4.59
C GLY A 143 -8.14 -0.66 3.48
N LEU A 144 -7.67 -1.83 3.04
CA LEU A 144 -8.39 -2.62 2.05
C LEU A 144 -9.69 -3.19 2.65
N LYS A 145 -9.65 -3.62 3.91
CA LYS A 145 -10.84 -4.07 4.63
C LYS A 145 -11.92 -2.98 4.65
N THR A 146 -11.56 -1.75 5.03
CA THR A 146 -12.50 -0.63 5.06
C THR A 146 -13.06 -0.33 3.67
N ALA A 147 -12.21 -0.29 2.65
CA ALA A 147 -12.63 -0.05 1.27
C ALA A 147 -13.58 -1.13 0.72
N ILE A 148 -13.35 -2.41 1.05
CA ILE A 148 -14.23 -3.52 0.66
C ILE A 148 -15.61 -3.35 1.29
N GLU A 149 -15.67 -3.04 2.58
CA GLU A 149 -16.92 -2.83 3.32
C GLU A 149 -17.69 -1.60 2.81
N SER A 150 -17.00 -0.47 2.58
CA SER A 150 -17.59 0.78 2.07
C SER A 150 -18.17 0.64 0.67
N HIS A 151 -17.46 -0.03 -0.24
CA HIS A 151 -17.78 -0.05 -1.67
C HIS A 151 -18.36 -1.37 -2.18
N LYS A 152 -18.61 -2.35 -1.30
CA LYS A 152 -19.16 -3.67 -1.64
C LYS A 152 -18.37 -4.36 -2.75
N LEU A 153 -17.04 -4.26 -2.68
CA LEU A 153 -16.16 -4.88 -3.66
C LEU A 153 -16.29 -6.40 -3.59
N THR A 154 -16.21 -7.06 -4.75
CA THR A 154 -16.39 -8.52 -4.82
C THR A 154 -15.07 -9.25 -4.62
N LYS A 155 -15.11 -10.39 -3.92
CA LYS A 155 -13.96 -11.27 -3.75
C LYS A 155 -13.31 -11.67 -5.08
N ARG A 156 -14.15 -12.02 -6.06
CA ARG A 156 -13.71 -12.47 -7.39
C ARG A 156 -12.86 -11.43 -8.13
N PHE A 157 -13.12 -10.14 -7.91
CA PHE A 157 -12.32 -9.07 -8.50
C PHE A 157 -10.87 -9.15 -8.04
N PHE A 158 -10.63 -9.24 -6.73
CA PHE A 158 -9.28 -9.33 -6.16
C PHE A 158 -8.59 -10.65 -6.48
N GLU A 159 -9.30 -11.77 -6.39
CA GLU A 159 -8.77 -13.08 -6.79
C GLU A 159 -8.24 -13.04 -8.22
N ARG A 160 -9.01 -12.49 -9.17
CA ARG A 160 -8.58 -12.41 -10.57
C ARG A 160 -7.29 -11.60 -10.72
N MET A 161 -7.16 -10.51 -9.97
CA MET A 161 -5.96 -9.67 -10.02
C MET A 161 -4.72 -10.43 -9.51
N VAL A 162 -4.85 -11.14 -8.39
CA VAL A 162 -3.74 -11.91 -7.80
C VAL A 162 -3.42 -13.14 -8.67
N GLU A 163 -4.42 -13.90 -9.10
CA GLU A 163 -4.27 -15.07 -10.00
C GLU A 163 -3.55 -14.70 -11.30
N THR A 164 -3.94 -13.57 -11.91
CA THR A 164 -3.28 -13.09 -13.13
C THR A 164 -1.79 -12.85 -12.89
N ARG A 165 -1.45 -12.24 -11.74
CA ARG A 165 -0.06 -11.99 -11.38
C ARG A 165 0.72 -13.25 -11.01
N ILE A 166 0.09 -14.24 -10.39
CA ILE A 166 0.68 -15.56 -10.16
C ILE A 166 1.06 -16.19 -11.50
N ASN A 167 0.14 -16.22 -12.46
CA ASN A 167 0.41 -16.75 -13.79
C ASN A 167 1.54 -16.01 -14.50
N ASP A 168 1.66 -14.69 -14.33
CA ASP A 168 2.77 -13.91 -14.88
C ASP A 168 4.11 -14.29 -14.25
N VAL A 169 4.15 -14.47 -12.93
CA VAL A 169 5.35 -14.94 -12.21
C VAL A 169 5.77 -16.32 -12.71
N GLU A 170 4.82 -17.25 -12.85
CA GLU A 170 5.07 -18.60 -13.36
C GLU A 170 5.65 -18.60 -14.79
N ARG A 171 5.09 -17.78 -15.70
CA ARG A 171 5.61 -17.64 -17.07
C ARG A 171 7.08 -17.23 -17.09
N THR A 172 7.44 -16.21 -16.31
CA THR A 172 8.84 -15.76 -16.26
C THR A 172 9.79 -16.78 -15.65
N SER A 173 9.29 -17.66 -14.77
CA SER A 173 10.07 -18.75 -14.20
C SER A 173 10.34 -19.88 -15.20
N ASN A 174 9.41 -20.09 -16.14
CA ASN A 174 9.50 -21.11 -17.18
C ASN A 174 10.32 -20.69 -18.41
N GLY A 175 10.77 -19.43 -18.47
CA GLY A 175 11.66 -18.93 -19.52
C GLY A 175 11.00 -18.65 -20.87
N GLU A 176 9.67 -18.46 -20.89
CA GLU A 176 8.92 -17.97 -22.06
C GLU A 176 8.97 -16.44 -22.20
#